data_AF-A0A919MAW9-F1
#
_entry.id   AF-A0A919MAW9-F1
#
_cell.length_a   1.000
_cell.length_b   1.000
_cell.length_c   1.000
_cell.angle_alpha   90.00
_cell.angle_beta   90.00
_cell.angle_gamma   90.00
#
_symmetry.space_group_name_H-M   'P 1'
#
loop_
_entity.id
_entity.type
_entity.pdbx_description
1 polymer ?
#
loop_
_entity_poly.entity_id
_entity_poly.type
_entity_poly.pdbx_seq_one_letter_code
_entity_poly.pdbx_strand_id
1 'polypeptide(L)'
;MSPERMRQPIRREIYDDPVYLMISTYQKPLAEVDQAREDHLTFVAGLEERGLSVTAGRQDPPTGGIILLDVDTEAEAQEIIAQDPYVVRGLATYAAVGWQISRGALADYQRKY
;
A
#
# COMPACT_ATOMS: atom_id res chain seq x y z
N MET A 1 -43.99 22.31 8.58
CA MET A 1 -42.54 22.54 8.48
C MET A 1 -41.92 22.16 9.82
N SER A 2 -41.07 21.16 9.84
CA SER A 2 -40.23 20.79 10.99
C SER A 2 -38.79 20.71 10.47
N PRO A 3 -37.79 21.20 11.22
CA PRO A 3 -36.50 21.59 10.66
C PRO A 3 -35.75 20.39 10.09
N GLU A 4 -35.07 20.68 8.99
CA GLU A 4 -34.21 19.79 8.21
C GLU A 4 -33.50 18.74 9.08
N ARG A 5 -33.76 17.47 8.76
CA ARG A 5 -32.79 16.41 9.00
C ARG A 5 -31.52 16.79 8.27
N MET A 6 -30.64 17.47 8.98
CA MET A 6 -29.27 17.73 8.60
C MET A 6 -28.67 16.38 8.21
N ARG A 7 -28.60 16.11 6.90
CA ARG A 7 -27.88 14.96 6.36
C ARG A 7 -26.43 15.22 6.73
N GLN A 8 -25.98 14.61 7.82
CA GLN A 8 -24.55 14.49 8.05
C GLN A 8 -23.95 13.89 6.77
N PRO A 9 -22.80 14.39 6.28
CA PRO A 9 -22.13 13.70 5.18
C PRO A 9 -21.97 12.25 5.63
N ILE A 10 -22.32 11.31 4.76
CA ILE A 10 -22.08 9.88 4.99
C ILE A 10 -20.59 9.80 5.27
N ARG A 11 -20.18 9.68 6.55
CA ARG A 11 -18.81 9.31 6.86
C ARG A 11 -18.71 7.92 6.27
N ARG A 12 -17.95 7.75 5.18
CA ARG A 12 -17.47 6.42 4.82
C ARG A 12 -16.80 5.91 6.08
N GLU A 13 -17.40 4.91 6.70
CA GLU A 13 -16.75 4.30 7.83
C GLU A 13 -15.54 3.56 7.27
N ILE A 14 -14.47 3.54 8.05
CA ILE A 14 -13.23 2.75 7.93
C ILE A 14 -13.42 1.28 7.51
N TYR A 15 -14.67 0.79 7.46
CA TYR A 15 -15.07 -0.56 7.05
C TYR A 15 -15.50 -0.70 5.58
N ASP A 16 -15.69 0.41 4.85
CA ASP A 16 -16.37 0.37 3.55
C ASP A 16 -15.43 0.02 2.37
N ASP A 17 -14.16 0.42 2.42
CA ASP A 17 -13.21 0.24 1.32
C ASP A 17 -11.94 -0.51 1.78
N PRO A 18 -11.52 -1.58 1.07
CA PRO A 18 -10.30 -2.30 1.40
C PRO A 18 -9.06 -1.45 1.12
N VAL A 19 -7.98 -1.70 1.87
CA VAL A 19 -6.62 -1.31 1.50
C VAL A 19 -5.90 -2.54 0.92
N TYR A 20 -4.73 -2.36 0.29
CA TYR A 20 -4.03 -3.47 -0.37
C TYR A 20 -2.64 -3.70 0.19
N LEU A 21 -2.39 -4.91 0.69
CA LEU A 21 -1.04 -5.38 0.99
C LEU A 21 -0.38 -5.84 -0.30
N MET A 22 0.73 -5.21 -0.64
CA MET A 22 1.61 -5.57 -1.74
C MET A 22 2.78 -6.34 -1.14
N ILE A 23 2.73 -7.68 -1.26
CA ILE A 23 3.68 -8.59 -0.65
C ILE A 23 4.68 -9.02 -1.73
N SER A 24 5.93 -8.59 -1.61
CA SER A 24 6.95 -8.91 -2.61
C SER A 24 7.68 -10.22 -2.32
N THR A 25 8.21 -10.82 -3.38
CA THR A 25 9.16 -11.93 -3.34
C THR A 25 10.31 -11.60 -4.27
N TYR A 26 11.53 -11.61 -3.76
CA TYR A 26 12.74 -11.39 -4.55
C TYR A 26 12.99 -12.56 -5.49
N GLN A 27 13.30 -12.24 -6.75
CA GLN A 27 13.56 -13.17 -7.84
C GLN A 27 15.05 -13.31 -8.15
N LYS A 28 15.88 -12.53 -7.45
CA LYS A 28 17.33 -12.44 -7.63
C LYS A 28 18.05 -12.53 -6.29
N PRO A 29 19.36 -12.85 -6.29
CA PRO A 29 20.16 -12.83 -5.08
C PRO A 29 20.08 -11.48 -4.39
N LEU A 30 20.13 -11.49 -3.06
CA LEU A 30 19.89 -10.29 -2.29
C LEU A 30 20.86 -9.14 -2.61
N ALA A 31 22.12 -9.46 -2.93
CA ALA A 31 23.12 -8.48 -3.33
C ALA A 31 22.77 -7.73 -4.64
N GLU A 32 21.98 -8.33 -5.52
CA GLU A 32 21.48 -7.68 -6.75
C GLU A 32 20.28 -6.78 -6.44
N VAL A 33 19.37 -7.25 -5.58
CA VAL A 33 18.23 -6.47 -5.10
C VAL A 33 18.71 -5.21 -4.36
N ASP A 34 19.71 -5.36 -3.49
CA ASP A 34 20.23 -4.27 -2.68
C ASP A 34 20.86 -3.14 -3.54
N GLN A 35 21.28 -3.42 -4.78
CA GLN A 35 21.77 -2.38 -5.71
C GLN A 35 20.64 -1.44 -6.19
N ALA A 36 19.39 -1.90 -6.18
CA ALA A 36 18.21 -1.09 -6.52
C ALA A 36 17.50 -0.52 -5.29
N ARG A 37 18.05 -0.73 -4.09
CA ARG A 37 17.37 -0.41 -2.83
C ARG A 37 17.12 1.08 -2.66
N GLU A 38 18.07 1.93 -3.03
CA GLU A 38 17.92 3.38 -2.91
C GLU A 38 16.77 3.89 -3.79
N ASP A 39 16.75 3.49 -5.07
CA ASP A 39 15.68 3.84 -6.01
C ASP A 39 14.31 3.36 -5.51
N HIS A 40 14.25 2.13 -4.98
CA HIS A 40 13.02 1.57 -4.39
C HIS A 40 12.55 2.40 -3.18
N LEU A 41 13.46 2.81 -2.29
CA LEU A 41 13.09 3.64 -1.15
C LEU A 41 12.62 5.03 -1.57
N THR A 42 13.23 5.62 -2.61
CA THR A 42 12.76 6.88 -3.19
C THR A 42 11.34 6.73 -3.77
N PHE A 43 11.06 5.62 -4.47
CA PHE A 43 9.73 5.31 -4.96
C PHE A 43 8.70 5.21 -3.81
N VAL A 44 9.00 4.46 -2.75
CA VAL A 44 8.12 4.31 -1.58
C VAL A 44 7.89 5.64 -0.87
N ALA A 45 8.93 6.45 -0.68
CA ALA A 45 8.80 7.78 -0.07
C ALA A 45 7.85 8.68 -0.87
N GLY A 46 7.93 8.66 -2.21
CA GLY A 46 7.00 9.38 -3.07
C GLY A 46 5.54 8.92 -2.94
N LEU A 47 5.32 7.62 -2.67
CA LEU A 47 3.98 7.11 -2.36
C LEU A 47 3.48 7.60 -1.01
N GLU A 48 4.34 7.66 0.02
CA GLU A 48 4.00 8.16 1.35
C GLU A 48 3.67 9.66 1.35
N GLU A 49 4.44 10.46 0.60
CA GLU A 49 4.18 11.90 0.39
C GLU A 49 2.83 12.16 -0.26
N ARG A 50 2.47 11.31 -1.24
CA ARG A 50 1.14 11.32 -1.86
C ARG A 50 0.08 10.72 -0.94
N GLY A 51 0.44 10.02 0.14
CA GLY A 51 -0.53 9.33 0.98
C GLY A 51 -1.09 8.04 0.37
N LEU A 52 -0.46 7.51 -0.67
CA LEU A 52 -0.80 6.21 -1.26
C LEU A 52 -0.18 5.04 -0.51
N SER A 53 0.93 5.24 0.20
CA SER A 53 1.52 4.24 1.09
C SER A 53 1.21 4.59 2.54
N VAL A 54 0.58 3.67 3.25
CA VAL A 54 0.30 3.78 4.70
C VAL A 54 1.54 3.41 5.51
N THR A 55 2.21 2.33 5.11
CA THR A 55 3.44 1.83 5.73
C THR A 55 4.12 0.84 4.79
N ALA A 56 5.43 0.69 4.93
CA ALA A 56 6.22 -0.30 4.21
C ALA A 56 7.30 -0.92 5.11
N GLY A 57 7.68 -2.15 4.82
CA GLY A 57 8.69 -2.86 5.60
C GLY A 57 9.30 -4.02 4.83
N ARG A 58 10.53 -4.40 5.22
CA ARG A 58 11.20 -5.59 4.70
C ARG A 58 10.73 -6.82 5.49
N GLN A 59 10.62 -7.96 4.83
CA GLN A 59 10.39 -9.25 5.49
C GLN A 59 11.65 -9.70 6.26
N ASP A 60 11.47 -10.54 7.29
CA ASP A 60 12.55 -11.24 7.99
C ASP A 60 12.23 -12.75 7.99
N PRO A 61 12.98 -13.60 7.26
CA PRO A 61 14.21 -13.29 6.51
C PRO A 61 13.99 -12.34 5.33
N PRO A 62 15.04 -11.67 4.81
CA PRO A 62 14.95 -10.63 3.77
C PRO A 62 14.70 -11.20 2.36
N THR A 63 13.59 -11.92 2.19
CA THR A 63 13.14 -12.54 0.94
C THR A 63 12.19 -11.64 0.14
N GLY A 64 11.83 -10.49 0.68
CA GLY A 64 10.87 -9.56 0.10
C GLY A 64 10.58 -8.39 1.03
N GLY A 65 9.44 -7.76 0.80
CA GLY A 65 8.90 -6.65 1.56
C GLY A 65 7.38 -6.64 1.51
N ILE A 66 6.80 -5.73 2.28
CA ILE A 66 5.36 -5.48 2.33
C ILE A 66 5.19 -3.98 2.21
N ILE A 67 4.30 -3.54 1.32
CA ILE A 67 3.82 -2.16 1.24
C ILE A 67 2.30 -2.21 1.44
N LEU A 68 1.78 -1.44 2.38
CA LEU A 68 0.34 -1.28 2.56
C LEU A 68 -0.11 -0.04 1.78
N LEU A 69 -0.81 -0.26 0.67
CA LEU A 69 -1.33 0.81 -0.18
C LEU A 69 -2.75 1.21 0.19
N ASP A 70 -2.98 2.52 0.22
CA ASP A 70 -4.28 3.17 0.38
C ASP A 70 -4.96 3.38 -0.98
N VAL A 71 -5.52 2.30 -1.56
CA VAL A 71 -6.19 2.28 -2.87
C VAL A 71 -7.42 1.36 -2.85
N ASP A 72 -8.38 1.60 -3.75
CA ASP A 72 -9.70 0.96 -3.68
C ASP A 72 -9.71 -0.42 -4.34
N THR A 73 -8.79 -0.67 -5.28
CA THR A 73 -8.81 -1.88 -6.10
C THR A 73 -7.44 -2.53 -6.26
N GLU A 74 -7.47 -3.84 -6.53
CA GLU A 74 -6.28 -4.61 -6.85
C GLU A 74 -5.59 -4.08 -8.11
N ALA A 75 -6.37 -3.67 -9.12
CA ALA A 75 -5.84 -3.15 -10.37
C ALA A 75 -5.01 -1.87 -10.15
N GLU A 76 -5.53 -0.92 -9.37
CA GLU A 76 -4.79 0.30 -9.00
C GLU A 76 -3.53 -0.02 -8.22
N ALA A 77 -3.60 -0.96 -7.26
CA ALA A 77 -2.45 -1.40 -6.49
C ALA A 77 -1.35 -1.98 -7.40
N GLN A 78 -1.73 -2.82 -8.36
CA GLN A 78 -0.83 -3.42 -9.35
C GLN A 78 -0.24 -2.37 -10.30
N GLU A 79 -1.02 -1.39 -10.76
CA GLU A 79 -0.55 -0.31 -11.63
C GLU A 79 0.48 0.60 -10.94
N ILE A 80 0.30 0.87 -9.65
CA ILE A 80 1.28 1.60 -8.84
C ILE A 80 2.56 0.79 -8.70
N ILE A 81 2.45 -0.47 -8.27
CA ILE A 81 3.62 -1.31 -8.00
C ILE A 81 4.37 -1.73 -9.27
N ALA A 82 3.73 -1.74 -10.43
CA ALA A 82 4.41 -1.95 -11.71
C ALA A 82 5.52 -0.91 -11.99
N GLN A 83 5.50 0.24 -11.30
CA GLN A 83 6.49 1.30 -11.40
C GLN A 83 7.63 1.17 -10.39
N ASP A 84 7.54 0.24 -9.43
CA ASP A 84 8.61 -0.02 -8.46
C ASP A 84 9.89 -0.42 -9.20
N PRO A 85 11.05 0.21 -8.94
CA PRO A 85 12.33 -0.20 -9.50
C PRO A 85 12.64 -1.69 -9.35
N TYR A 86 12.18 -2.34 -8.29
CA TYR A 86 12.30 -3.79 -8.16
C TYR A 86 11.51 -4.56 -9.21
N VAL A 87 10.30 -4.11 -9.57
CA VAL A 87 9.48 -4.76 -10.59
C VAL A 87 10.02 -4.45 -11.99
N VAL A 88 10.31 -3.18 -12.27
CA VAL A 88 10.83 -2.73 -13.58
C VAL A 88 12.13 -3.45 -13.95
N ARG A 89 12.98 -3.74 -12.96
CA ARG A 89 14.26 -4.46 -13.15
C ARG A 89 14.13 -5.99 -13.03
N GLY A 90 12.92 -6.52 -12.80
CA GLY A 90 12.70 -7.97 -12.64
C GLY A 90 13.36 -8.56 -11.39
N LEU A 91 13.57 -7.75 -10.36
CA LEU A 91 14.20 -8.11 -9.09
C LEU A 91 13.19 -8.69 -8.10
N ALA A 92 11.92 -8.28 -8.18
CA ALA A 92 10.85 -8.76 -7.33
C ALA A 92 9.52 -8.89 -8.09
N THR A 93 8.65 -9.77 -7.60
CA THR A 93 7.23 -9.86 -7.97
C THR A 93 6.37 -9.58 -6.76
N TYR A 94 5.14 -9.08 -6.97
CA TYR A 94 4.21 -8.78 -5.88
C TYR A 94 2.92 -9.60 -5.98
N ALA A 95 2.44 -10.08 -4.84
CA ALA A 95 1.06 -10.50 -4.65
C ALA A 95 0.27 -9.36 -4.01
N ALA A 96 -0.91 -9.07 -4.55
CA ALA A 96 -1.83 -8.10 -3.98
C ALA A 96 -2.85 -8.83 -3.11
N VAL A 97 -3.08 -8.33 -1.90
CA VAL A 97 -4.09 -8.86 -0.98
C VAL A 97 -4.94 -7.70 -0.47
N GLY A 98 -6.22 -7.71 -0.84
CA GLY A 98 -7.20 -6.80 -0.26
C GLY A 98 -7.37 -7.09 1.23
N TRP A 99 -7.32 -6.05 2.05
CA TRP A 99 -7.34 -6.14 3.50
C TRP A 99 -8.34 -5.16 4.10
N GLN A 100 -9.32 -5.72 4.82
CA GLN A 100 -10.28 -4.96 5.60
C GLN A 100 -9.76 -4.82 7.03
N ILE A 101 -9.38 -3.59 7.39
CA ILE A 101 -8.89 -3.30 8.73
C ILE A 101 -10.10 -3.24 9.68
N SER A 102 -10.09 -4.06 10.72
CA SER A 102 -11.19 -4.10 11.68
C SER A 102 -10.80 -3.71 13.10
N ARG A 103 -9.51 -3.82 13.46
CA ARG A 103 -8.99 -3.59 14.82
C ARG A 103 -7.50 -3.21 14.77
N GLY A 104 -7.00 -2.62 15.85
CA GLY A 104 -5.59 -2.27 16.03
C GLY A 104 -5.29 -0.80 15.78
N ALA A 105 -4.02 -0.42 15.76
CA ALA A 105 -3.60 0.98 15.60
C ALA A 105 -4.01 1.62 14.27
N LEU A 106 -4.32 0.80 13.25
CA LEU A 106 -4.82 1.25 11.96
C LEU A 106 -6.36 1.19 11.86
N ALA A 107 -7.07 0.77 12.91
CA ALA A 107 -8.54 0.69 12.87
C ALA A 107 -9.16 2.05 12.55
N ASP A 108 -8.62 3.13 13.13
CA ASP A 108 -9.08 4.49 12.91
C ASP A 108 -8.28 5.24 11.82
N TYR A 109 -7.51 4.51 11.00
CA TYR A 109 -6.71 5.10 9.93
C TYR A 109 -7.61 5.92 9.01
N GLN A 110 -7.35 7.23 8.96
CA GLN A 110 -8.03 8.13 8.04
C GLN A 110 -7.29 8.10 6.72
N ARG A 111 -7.98 7.61 5.68
CA ARG A 111 -7.48 7.66 4.31
C ARG A 111 -7.11 9.08 3.96
N LYS A 112 -6.00 9.27 3.25
CA LYS A 112 -5.47 10.61 2.98
C LYS A 112 -6.18 11.35 1.82
N TYR A 113 -7.29 10.79 1.32
CA TYR A 113 -8.08 11.31 0.20
C TYR A 113 -9.58 11.29 0.48
#